data_AF-A0A8U0IE81-F1
#
_entry.id   AF-A0A8U0IE81-F1
#
_cell.length_a   1.000
_cell.length_b   1.000
_cell.length_c   1.000
_cell.angle_alpha   90.00
_cell.angle_beta   90.00
_cell.angle_gamma   90.00
#
_symmetry.space_group_name_H-M   'P 1'
#
loop_
_entity.id
_entity.type
_entity.pdbx_description
1 polymer ?
#
loop_
_entity_poly.entity_id
_entity_poly.type
_entity_poly.pdbx_seq_one_letter_code
_entity_poly.pdbx_strand_id
1 'polypeptide(L)'
;MSYANRTESLQRRIDDAIAEGWRIESETPERVVLVKRNVGSLGVHLILALLTGWWSFGLVNLVYGGYKYLNDSQRRVLREGTACPECGASVAADASYCQNCGTELPHAAVETETTSAS
;
A
#
# COMPACT_ATOMS: atom_id res chain seq x y z
N MET A 1 23.17 31.37 50.60
CA MET A 1 24.55 31.84 50.80
C MET A 1 25.00 32.52 49.53
N SER A 2 25.58 33.71 49.67
CA SER A 2 25.65 34.75 48.65
C SER A 2 26.63 34.40 47.53
N TYR A 3 26.10 33.93 46.41
CA TYR A 3 26.83 33.73 45.16
C TYR A 3 27.02 35.09 44.48
N ALA A 4 27.92 35.91 44.98
CA ALA A 4 28.07 37.28 44.50
C ALA A 4 29.53 37.62 44.24
N ASN A 5 29.95 37.44 42.99
CA ASN A 5 30.20 38.60 42.14
C ASN A 5 30.30 38.14 40.67
N ARG A 6 29.14 37.85 40.06
CA ARG A 6 29.12 37.63 38.61
C ARG A 6 29.42 38.99 37.96
N THR A 7 30.41 39.03 37.09
CA THR A 7 30.75 40.26 36.38
C THR A 7 29.53 40.75 35.60
N GLU A 8 29.30 42.07 35.58
CA GLU A 8 28.15 42.67 34.88
C GLU A 8 28.13 42.27 33.39
N SER A 9 29.30 42.06 32.80
CA SER A 9 29.45 41.59 31.42
C SER A 9 28.98 40.15 31.22
N LEU A 10 29.15 39.26 32.20
CA LEU A 10 28.66 37.89 32.13
C LEU A 10 27.14 37.85 32.35
N GLN A 11 26.62 38.65 33.29
CA GLN A 11 25.19 38.74 33.53
C GLN A 11 24.45 39.24 32.28
N ARG A 12 24.93 40.32 31.65
CA ARG A 12 24.33 40.88 30.43
C ARG A 12 24.25 39.85 29.30
N ARG A 13 25.31 39.05 29.10
CA ARG A 13 25.34 38.01 28.06
C ARG A 13 24.35 36.87 28.32
N ILE A 14 24.10 36.54 29.59
CA ILE A 14 23.10 35.54 29.96
C ILE A 14 21.71 36.07 29.67
N ASP A 15 21.44 37.32 30.04
CA ASP A 15 20.16 37.98 29.81
C ASP A 15 19.85 38.09 28.30
N ASP A 16 20.85 38.45 27.49
CA ASP A 16 20.74 38.49 26.03
C ASP A 16 20.39 37.11 25.45
N ALA A 17 21.09 36.05 25.91
CA ALA A 17 20.82 34.70 25.44
C ALA A 17 19.41 34.22 25.84
N ILE A 18 18.93 34.56 27.04
CA ILE A 18 17.56 34.22 27.44
C ILE A 18 16.54 34.97 26.58
N ALA A 19 16.79 36.25 26.27
CA ALA A 19 15.95 37.03 25.36
C ALA A 19 15.89 36.42 23.95
N GLU A 20 16.97 35.78 23.49
CA GLU A 20 17.03 35.01 22.25
C GLU A 20 16.33 33.63 22.33
N GLY A 21 15.72 33.31 23.47
CA GLY A 21 14.93 32.10 23.69
C GLY A 21 15.73 30.89 24.18
N TRP A 22 16.95 31.09 24.69
CA TRP A 22 17.70 30.04 25.35
C TRP A 22 17.17 29.82 26.77
N ARG A 23 17.16 28.56 27.23
CA ARG A 23 16.70 28.21 28.59
C ARG A 23 17.88 27.72 29.43
N ILE A 24 17.93 28.12 30.69
CA ILE A 24 18.96 27.66 31.64
C ILE A 24 18.66 26.21 32.02
N GLU A 25 19.62 25.32 31.81
CA GLU A 25 19.51 23.90 32.18
C GLU A 25 20.22 23.62 33.52
N SER A 26 21.38 24.25 33.76
CA SER A 26 22.07 24.19 35.05
C SER A 26 22.89 25.46 35.33
N GLU A 27 22.96 25.85 36.60
CA GLU A 27 23.76 26.99 37.07
C GLU A 27 24.80 26.53 38.09
N THR A 28 26.07 26.84 37.82
CA THR A 28 27.14 26.78 38.83
C THR A 28 27.69 28.19 39.08
N PRO A 29 28.44 28.41 40.18
CA PRO A 29 28.94 29.74 40.53
C PRO A 29 29.82 30.38 39.46
N GLU A 30 30.52 29.57 38.67
CA GLU A 30 31.44 30.03 37.63
C GLU A 30 30.91 29.89 36.20
N ARG A 31 29.80 29.16 35.97
CA ARG A 31 29.24 28.99 34.62
C ARG A 31 27.73 28.73 34.62
N VAL A 32 27.06 29.19 33.57
CA VAL A 32 25.66 28.90 33.28
C VAL A 32 25.58 28.15 31.96
N VAL A 33 24.91 26.99 31.95
CA VAL A 33 24.70 26.20 30.74
C VAL A 33 23.31 26.48 30.20
N LEU A 34 23.27 27.01 28.97
CA LEU A 34 22.07 27.39 28.26
C LEU A 34 21.83 26.41 27.12
N VAL A 35 20.58 25.96 26.94
CA VAL A 35 20.19 25.07 25.84
C VAL A 35 18.99 25.65 25.09
N LYS A 36 19.07 25.60 23.76
CA LYS A 36 17.96 25.94 22.85
C LYS A 36 17.61 24.69 22.04
N ARG A 37 16.46 24.10 22.33
CA ARG A 37 15.95 22.94 21.60
C ARG A 37 15.12 23.42 20.41
N ASN A 38 15.57 23.12 19.20
CA ASN A 38 14.78 23.35 17.99
C ASN A 38 14.08 22.05 17.61
N VAL A 39 12.75 22.08 17.51
CA VAL A 39 12.01 21.00 16.85
C VAL A 39 12.27 21.17 15.35
N GLY A 40 12.76 20.12 14.70
CA GLY A 40 13.14 20.16 13.29
C GLY A 40 11.99 20.64 12.39
N SER A 41 12.29 20.93 11.12
CA SER A 41 11.28 21.48 10.22
C SER A 41 10.07 20.55 10.08
N LEU A 42 8.87 21.13 10.11
CA LEU A 42 7.62 20.39 9.92
C LEU A 42 7.63 19.61 8.59
N GLY A 43 8.22 20.18 7.53
CA GLY A 43 8.36 19.53 6.24
C GLY A 43 9.18 18.23 6.30
N VAL A 44 10.30 18.21 7.02
CA VAL A 44 11.11 16.98 7.20
C VAL A 44 10.30 15.91 7.92
N HIS A 45 9.53 16.27 8.94
CA HIS A 45 8.67 15.32 9.62
C HIS A 45 7.58 14.74 8.69
N LEU A 46 6.97 15.58 7.84
CA LEU A 46 5.99 15.13 6.84
C LEU A 46 6.62 14.22 5.78
N ILE A 47 7.83 14.54 5.31
CA ILE A 47 8.58 13.71 4.36
C ILE A 47 8.87 12.35 5.00
N LEU A 48 9.39 12.31 6.23
CA LEU A 48 9.64 11.05 6.92
C LEU A 48 8.35 10.26 7.12
N ALA A 49 7.25 10.90 7.51
CA ALA A 49 5.95 10.25 7.66
C ALA A 49 5.44 9.66 6.33
N LEU A 50 5.58 10.39 5.22
CA LEU A 50 5.26 9.88 3.88
C LEU A 50 6.21 8.74 3.48
N LEU A 51 7.51 8.88 3.72
CA LEU A 51 8.52 7.91 3.30
C LEU A 51 8.56 6.62 4.14
N THR A 52 8.04 6.64 5.37
CA THR A 52 8.11 5.48 6.28
C THR A 52 6.73 4.92 6.61
N GLY A 53 5.71 5.77 6.67
CA GLY A 53 4.32 5.38 6.90
C GLY A 53 3.66 4.80 5.65
N TRP A 54 3.79 5.47 4.49
CA TRP A 54 3.16 5.02 3.24
C TRP A 54 3.79 3.73 2.69
N TRP A 55 5.08 3.52 2.94
CA TRP A 55 5.85 2.40 2.39
C TRP A 55 5.58 1.12 3.18
N SER A 56 5.36 1.25 4.50
CA SER A 56 4.89 0.14 5.34
C SER A 56 3.49 -0.31 4.92
N PHE A 57 2.58 0.64 4.70
CA PHE A 57 1.22 0.34 4.22
C PHE A 57 1.21 -0.21 2.78
N GLY A 58 2.09 0.29 1.91
CA GLY A 58 2.28 -0.22 0.54
C GLY A 58 2.81 -1.65 0.50
N LEU A 59 3.81 -1.98 1.33
CA LEU A 59 4.36 -3.33 1.41
C LEU A 59 3.30 -4.34 1.90
N VAL A 60 2.52 -3.96 2.92
CA VAL A 60 1.43 -4.80 3.41
C VAL A 60 0.37 -5.04 2.33
N ASN A 61 -0.03 -4.00 1.58
CA ASN A 61 -0.97 -4.15 0.47
C ASN A 61 -0.40 -4.99 -0.69
N LEU A 62 0.89 -4.86 -1.00
CA LEU A 62 1.54 -5.64 -2.05
C LEU A 62 1.62 -7.12 -1.67
N VAL A 63 2.00 -7.43 -0.43
CA VAL A 63 2.00 -8.81 0.10
C VAL A 63 0.58 -9.37 0.12
N TYR A 64 -0.40 -8.60 0.61
CA TYR A 64 -1.80 -9.01 0.63
C TYR A 64 -2.37 -9.25 -0.78
N GLY A 65 -2.06 -8.36 -1.72
CA GLY A 65 -2.46 -8.49 -3.12
C GLY A 65 -1.85 -9.73 -3.78
N GLY A 66 -0.55 -9.99 -3.55
CA GLY A 66 0.12 -11.20 -4.00
C GLY A 66 -0.51 -12.46 -3.39
N TYR A 67 -0.73 -12.48 -2.08
CA TYR A 67 -1.43 -13.57 -1.39
C TYR A 67 -2.82 -13.82 -2.01
N LYS A 68 -3.65 -12.79 -2.16
CA LYS A 68 -4.98 -12.92 -2.77
C LYS A 68 -4.93 -13.42 -4.21
N TYR A 69 -4.01 -12.89 -5.02
CA TYR A 69 -3.85 -13.31 -6.41
C TYR A 69 -3.48 -14.79 -6.52
N LEU A 70 -2.59 -15.26 -5.65
CA LEU A 70 -2.18 -16.67 -5.62
C LEU A 70 -3.28 -17.58 -5.05
N ASN A 71 -4.07 -17.11 -4.08
CA ASN A 71 -5.10 -17.91 -3.42
C ASN A 71 -6.46 -17.94 -4.14
N ASP A 72 -6.88 -16.87 -4.84
CA ASP A 72 -8.20 -16.74 -5.47
C ASP A 72 -8.20 -16.91 -7.00
N SER A 73 -7.51 -17.94 -7.51
CA SER A 73 -7.49 -18.24 -8.93
C SER A 73 -8.80 -18.92 -9.40
N GLN A 74 -9.82 -18.12 -9.70
CA GLN A 74 -11.06 -18.65 -10.30
C GLN A 74 -10.87 -18.90 -11.80
N ARG A 75 -10.75 -20.18 -12.18
CA ARG A 75 -10.74 -20.59 -13.60
C ARG A 75 -12.18 -20.69 -14.12
N ARG A 76 -12.56 -19.78 -15.02
CA ARG A 76 -13.83 -19.85 -15.76
C ARG A 76 -13.55 -20.41 -17.15
N VAL A 77 -14.15 -21.54 -17.49
CA VAL A 77 -14.07 -22.11 -18.83
C VAL A 77 -15.20 -21.50 -19.65
N LEU A 78 -14.86 -20.59 -20.57
CA LEU A 78 -15.80 -20.15 -21.60
C LEU A 78 -15.82 -21.22 -22.69
N ARG A 79 -16.98 -21.77 -22.99
CA ARG A 79 -17.18 -22.67 -24.13
C ARG A 79 -18.03 -21.93 -25.16
N GLU A 80 -17.62 -22.02 -26.41
CA GLU A 80 -18.46 -21.62 -27.53
C GLU A 80 -19.61 -22.62 -27.64
N GLY A 81 -20.83 -22.11 -27.63
CA GLY A 81 -22.02 -22.92 -27.57
C GLY A 81 -23.17 -22.23 -28.25
N THR A 82 -24.02 -23.02 -28.91
CA THR A 82 -25.21 -22.53 -29.59
C THR A 82 -26.38 -22.55 -28.61
N ALA A 83 -27.28 -21.57 -28.71
CA ALA A 83 -28.49 -21.57 -27.89
C ALA A 83 -29.42 -22.73 -28.31
N CYS A 84 -29.93 -23.47 -27.34
CA CYS A 84 -30.97 -24.46 -27.57
C CYS A 84 -32.22 -23.77 -28.14
N PRO A 85 -32.78 -24.26 -29.27
CA PRO A 85 -33.95 -23.63 -29.88
C PRO A 85 -35.22 -23.72 -29.03
N GLU A 86 -35.32 -24.73 -28.16
CA GLU A 86 -36.52 -24.95 -27.33
C GLU A 86 -36.49 -24.17 -26.01
N CYS A 87 -35.33 -24.07 -25.34
CA CYS A 87 -35.25 -23.46 -24.00
C CYS A 87 -34.25 -22.30 -23.87
N GLY A 88 -33.48 -21.98 -24.91
CA GLY A 88 -32.53 -20.87 -24.93
C GLY A 88 -31.22 -21.10 -24.15
N ALA A 89 -31.04 -22.24 -23.49
CA ALA A 89 -29.80 -22.56 -22.78
C ALA A 89 -28.61 -22.71 -23.73
N SER A 90 -27.42 -22.23 -23.34
CA SER A 90 -26.19 -22.43 -24.13
C SER A 90 -25.77 -23.91 -24.08
N VAL A 91 -25.66 -24.56 -25.23
CA VAL A 91 -25.24 -25.97 -25.35
C VAL A 91 -23.98 -26.09 -26.18
N ALA A 92 -23.13 -27.08 -25.90
CA ALA A 92 -21.92 -27.31 -26.67
C ALA A 92 -22.25 -27.60 -28.15
N ALA A 93 -21.39 -27.16 -29.06
CA ALA A 93 -21.62 -27.30 -30.50
C ALA A 93 -21.70 -28.78 -30.96
N ASP A 94 -21.09 -29.70 -30.22
CA ASP A 94 -21.06 -31.14 -30.44
C ASP A 94 -22.10 -31.93 -29.61
N ALA A 95 -22.93 -31.24 -28.82
CA ALA A 95 -23.90 -31.91 -27.96
C ALA A 95 -25.04 -32.50 -28.80
N SER A 96 -25.28 -33.81 -28.66
CA SER A 96 -26.42 -34.48 -29.30
C SER A 96 -27.77 -34.14 -28.66
N TYR A 97 -27.77 -33.63 -27.43
CA TYR A 97 -28.97 -33.29 -26.67
C TYR A 97 -28.72 -32.12 -25.71
N CYS A 98 -29.76 -31.37 -25.38
CA CYS A 98 -29.70 -30.27 -24.43
C CYS A 98 -29.67 -30.79 -22.99
N GLN A 99 -28.61 -30.48 -22.23
CA GLN A 99 -28.51 -30.89 -20.82
C GLN A 99 -29.46 -30.14 -19.87
N ASN A 100 -30.16 -29.10 -20.34
CA ASN A 100 -31.11 -28.33 -19.53
C ASN A 100 -32.57 -28.80 -19.70
N CYS A 101 -33.00 -29.13 -20.93
CA CYS A 101 -34.40 -29.52 -21.22
C CYS A 101 -34.58 -30.93 -21.81
N GLY A 102 -33.50 -31.60 -22.23
CA GLY A 102 -33.55 -32.96 -22.78
C GLY A 102 -33.86 -33.07 -24.28
N THR A 103 -34.15 -31.97 -24.98
CA THR A 103 -34.39 -31.97 -26.43
C THR A 103 -33.14 -32.39 -27.22
N GLU A 104 -33.33 -33.21 -28.26
CA GLU A 104 -32.27 -33.58 -29.21
C GLU A 104 -31.83 -32.38 -30.06
N LEU A 105 -30.52 -32.22 -30.24
CA LEU A 105 -29.95 -31.10 -31.01
C LEU A 105 -29.49 -31.60 -32.39
N PRO A 106 -29.67 -30.78 -33.44
CA PRO A 106 -29.19 -31.12 -34.76
C PRO A 106 -27.66 -31.14 -34.77
N HIS A 107 -27.06 -32.33 -34.94
CA HIS A 107 -25.62 -32.50 -35.15
C HIS A 107 -25.19 -31.73 -36.41
N ALA A 108 -24.50 -30.61 -36.25
CA ALA A 108 -23.83 -29.96 -37.36
C ALA A 108 -22.52 -30.74 -37.62
N ALA A 109 -22.55 -31.58 -38.67
CA ALA A 109 -21.43 -32.38 -39.11
C ALA A 109 -20.13 -31.56 -39.18
N VAL A 110 -19.17 -31.89 -38.33
CA VAL A 110 -17.77 -31.52 -38.53
C VAL A 110 -17.13 -32.69 -39.28
N GLU A 111 -17.17 -32.61 -40.61
CA GLU A 111 -16.23 -33.35 -41.46
C GLU A 111 -14.81 -32.84 -41.17
N THR A 112 -14.02 -33.63 -40.44
CA THR A 112 -12.56 -33.61 -40.60
C THR A 112 -12.16 -34.83 -41.42
N GLU A 113 -12.19 -34.69 -42.73
CA GLU A 113 -11.33 -35.47 -43.64
C GLU A 113 -10.06 -34.64 -43.96
N THR A 114 -8.94 -35.34 -44.28
CA THR A 114 -7.57 -34.87 -44.64
C THR A 114 -6.59 -34.99 -43.44
N THR A 115 -5.58 -35.88 -43.34
CA THR A 115 -4.90 -36.79 -44.28
C THR A 115 -4.11 -37.83 -43.47
N SER A 116 -4.39 -39.12 -43.68
CA SER A 116 -3.42 -40.20 -43.53
C SER A 116 -3.38 -40.91 -44.88
N ALA A 117 -2.44 -40.48 -45.72
CA ALA A 117 -2.04 -41.19 -46.92
C ALA A 117 -0.59 -41.62 -46.72
N SER A 118 -0.43 -42.95 -46.68
CA SER A 118 0.74 -43.76 -47.05
C SER A 118 2.10 -43.46 -46.42
#